data_AF-A0A026WYR2-F1
#
_entry.id   AF-A0A026WYR2-F1
#
_cell.length_a   1.000
_cell.length_b   1.000
_cell.length_c   1.000
_cell.angle_alpha   90.00
_cell.angle_beta   90.00
_cell.angle_gamma   90.00
#
_symmetry.space_group_name_H-M   'P 1'
#
loop_
_entity.id
_entity.type
_entity.pdbx_description
1 polymer ?
#
loop_
_entity_poly.entity_id
_entity_poly.type
_entity_poly.pdbx_seq_one_letter_code
_entity_poly.pdbx_strand_id
1 'polypeptide(L)'
;MGFEKLIRDYFYALRGVRFVNLHDIRQKLIDVSSGIFNTENYRKKLVTLARMHLCLECMLLIETHLKCPIESLQSLFALVYEQFVSVQSPLQDHTELCSRIFTFTATLSNTGANELSKMDPSTWRASLSSHTAAAMLTTTTYYSKMPIFPTNIYPTDADANVEKEIVHGISATSSSIKFKKM
;
A
#
# COMPACT_ATOMS: atom_id res chain seq x y z
N MET A 1 10.07 -10.60 -26.53
CA MET A 1 10.58 -11.56 -25.52
C MET A 1 10.44 -11.08 -24.07
N GLY A 2 11.05 -9.95 -23.65
CA GLY A 2 10.97 -9.49 -22.25
C GLY A 2 9.56 -9.11 -21.77
N PHE A 3 8.84 -8.26 -22.51
CA PHE A 3 7.47 -7.89 -22.16
C PHE A 3 6.48 -9.03 -22.25
N GLU A 4 6.55 -9.86 -23.27
CA GLU A 4 5.65 -11.02 -23.42
C GLU A 4 5.76 -11.96 -22.22
N LYS A 5 6.99 -12.18 -21.71
CA LYS A 5 7.21 -12.93 -20.48
C LYS A 5 6.56 -12.24 -19.29
N LEU A 6 6.84 -10.96 -19.08
CA LEU A 6 6.31 -10.18 -17.94
C LEU A 6 4.78 -10.13 -17.94
N ILE A 7 4.19 -9.91 -19.12
CA ILE A 7 2.74 -9.91 -19.34
C ILE A 7 2.17 -11.26 -18.96
N ARG A 8 2.75 -12.35 -19.47
CA ARG A 8 2.32 -13.71 -19.15
C ARG A 8 2.39 -13.97 -17.65
N ASP A 9 3.46 -13.58 -16.99
CA ASP A 9 3.65 -13.78 -15.54
C ASP A 9 2.58 -13.03 -14.74
N TYR A 10 2.27 -11.77 -15.10
CA TYR A 10 1.16 -11.02 -14.49
C TYR A 10 -0.22 -11.63 -14.78
N PHE A 11 -0.44 -12.14 -16.00
CA PHE A 11 -1.66 -12.87 -16.32
C PHE A 11 -1.84 -14.11 -15.43
N TYR A 12 -0.77 -14.87 -15.19
CA TYR A 12 -0.81 -16.03 -14.30
C TYR A 12 -1.11 -15.63 -12.86
N ALA A 13 -0.43 -14.59 -12.35
CA ALA A 13 -0.68 -14.07 -11.01
C ALA A 13 -2.16 -13.66 -10.84
N LEU A 14 -2.70 -12.86 -11.76
CA LEU A 14 -4.08 -12.38 -11.70
C LEU A 14 -5.12 -13.50 -11.88
N ARG A 15 -4.80 -14.53 -12.67
CA ARG A 15 -5.66 -15.71 -12.85
C ARG A 15 -5.72 -16.58 -11.59
N GLY A 16 -4.60 -16.71 -10.87
CA GLY A 16 -4.51 -17.49 -9.63
C GLY A 16 -5.44 -16.99 -8.54
N VAL A 17 -5.69 -15.68 -8.49
CA VAL A 17 -6.42 -15.02 -7.39
C VAL A 17 -7.92 -14.78 -7.73
N ARG A 18 -8.41 -15.36 -8.83
CA ARG A 18 -9.84 -15.36 -9.23
C ARG A 18 -10.49 -13.96 -9.35
N PHE A 19 -9.74 -12.89 -9.61
CA PHE A 19 -10.34 -11.56 -9.78
C PHE A 19 -11.36 -11.55 -10.93
N VAL A 20 -12.59 -11.13 -10.63
CA VAL A 20 -13.77 -11.38 -11.48
C VAL A 20 -13.86 -10.43 -12.68
N ASN A 21 -13.10 -9.32 -12.71
CA ASN A 21 -13.11 -8.40 -13.85
C ASN A 21 -11.77 -8.37 -14.61
N LEU A 22 -11.34 -9.57 -15.02
CA LEU A 22 -10.14 -9.74 -15.83
C LEU A 22 -10.28 -9.12 -17.22
N HIS A 23 -11.47 -8.90 -17.77
CA HIS A 23 -11.59 -8.48 -19.18
C HIS A 23 -10.80 -7.20 -19.48
N ASP A 24 -10.96 -6.15 -18.67
CA ASP A 24 -10.28 -4.88 -18.90
C ASP A 24 -8.77 -4.99 -18.70
N ILE A 25 -8.34 -5.78 -17.72
CA ILE A 25 -6.92 -6.03 -17.44
C ILE A 25 -6.28 -6.82 -18.58
N ARG A 26 -6.97 -7.88 -19.01
CA ARG A 26 -6.54 -8.74 -20.10
C ARG A 26 -6.44 -7.96 -21.40
N GLN A 27 -7.43 -7.11 -21.69
CA GLN A 27 -7.41 -6.25 -22.87
C GLN A 27 -6.21 -5.31 -22.84
N LYS A 28 -5.99 -4.60 -21.72
CA LYS A 28 -4.82 -3.73 -21.57
C LYS A 28 -3.49 -4.48 -21.75
N LEU A 29 -3.36 -5.68 -21.20
CA LEU A 29 -2.15 -6.49 -21.34
C LEU A 29 -1.97 -7.04 -22.76
N ILE A 30 -3.05 -7.39 -23.46
CA ILE A 30 -3.02 -7.81 -24.88
C ILE A 30 -2.58 -6.63 -25.76
N ASP A 31 -3.09 -5.43 -25.51
CA ASP A 31 -2.68 -4.21 -26.22
C ASP A 31 -1.19 -3.92 -26.01
N VAL A 32 -0.66 -4.21 -24.81
CA VAL A 32 0.79 -4.11 -24.53
C VAL A 32 1.60 -5.15 -25.31
N SER A 33 1.05 -6.35 -25.55
CA SER A 33 1.76 -7.41 -26.29
C SER A 33 1.79 -7.23 -27.80
N SER A 34 0.93 -6.38 -28.37
CA SER A 34 0.72 -6.24 -29.82
C SER A 34 1.30 -4.95 -30.41
N GLY A 35 1.55 -4.92 -31.73
CA GLY A 35 1.95 -3.72 -32.47
C GLY A 35 3.43 -3.62 -32.84
N ILE A 36 3.71 -2.71 -33.77
CA ILE A 36 5.06 -2.44 -34.31
C ILE A 36 5.90 -1.72 -33.25
N PHE A 37 7.19 -2.06 -33.18
CA PHE A 37 8.13 -1.39 -32.28
C PHE A 37 8.23 0.10 -32.61
N ASN A 38 7.86 0.94 -31.64
CA ASN A 38 8.03 2.38 -31.63
C ASN A 38 8.38 2.76 -30.20
N THR A 39 9.39 3.62 -30.03
CA THR A 39 9.88 4.10 -28.73
C THR A 39 8.78 4.69 -27.84
N GLU A 40 7.82 5.42 -28.42
CA GLU A 40 6.70 5.99 -27.68
C GLU A 40 5.73 4.91 -27.20
N ASN A 41 5.40 3.96 -28.08
CA ASN A 41 4.58 2.80 -27.71
C ASN A 41 5.29 1.94 -26.66
N TYR A 42 6.60 1.78 -26.75
CA TYR A 42 7.42 1.08 -25.77
C TYR A 42 7.35 1.73 -24.38
N ARG A 43 7.43 3.06 -24.30
CA ARG A 43 7.27 3.79 -23.03
C ARG A 43 5.87 3.63 -22.45
N LYS A 44 4.81 3.75 -23.26
CA LYS A 44 3.42 3.53 -22.83
C LYS A 44 3.20 2.11 -22.29
N LYS A 45 3.83 1.12 -22.92
CA LYS A 45 3.84 -0.28 -22.50
C LYS A 45 4.52 -0.45 -21.14
N LEU A 46 5.68 0.17 -20.93
CA LEU A 46 6.38 0.17 -19.63
C LEU A 46 5.53 0.80 -18.52
N VAL A 47 4.93 1.96 -18.76
CA VAL A 47 4.08 2.63 -17.77
C VAL A 47 2.89 1.75 -17.40
N THR A 48 2.27 1.09 -18.38
CA THR A 48 1.16 0.16 -18.10
C THR A 48 1.62 -1.01 -17.24
N LEU A 49 2.77 -1.62 -17.54
CA LEU A 49 3.31 -2.71 -16.74
C LEU A 49 3.70 -2.25 -15.33
N ALA A 50 4.27 -1.07 -15.19
CA ALA A 50 4.58 -0.45 -13.90
C ALA A 50 3.32 -0.23 -13.04
N ARG A 51 2.22 0.23 -13.64
CA ARG A 51 0.92 0.36 -12.97
C ARG A 51 0.37 -0.99 -12.51
N MET A 52 0.46 -2.02 -13.36
CA MET A 52 0.05 -3.38 -13.00
C MET A 52 0.90 -3.95 -11.85
N HIS A 53 2.21 -3.67 -11.87
CA HIS A 53 3.11 -4.07 -10.81
C HIS A 53 2.73 -3.45 -9.47
N LEU A 54 2.44 -2.14 -9.44
CA LEU A 54 1.94 -1.47 -8.22
C LEU A 54 0.66 -2.12 -7.70
N CYS A 55 -0.28 -2.46 -8.58
CA CYS A 55 -1.50 -3.14 -8.16
C CYS A 55 -1.20 -4.48 -7.48
N LEU A 56 -0.27 -5.27 -8.03
CA LEU A 56 0.11 -6.57 -7.45
C LEU A 56 0.87 -6.42 -6.12
N GLU A 57 1.75 -5.43 -5.99
CA GLU A 57 2.43 -5.12 -4.73
C GLU A 57 1.44 -4.71 -3.64
N CYS A 58 0.49 -3.81 -3.95
CA CYS A 58 -0.58 -3.45 -3.03
C CYS A 58 -1.38 -4.68 -2.59
N MET A 59 -1.63 -5.61 -3.50
CA MET A 59 -2.36 -6.84 -3.19
C MET A 59 -1.59 -7.77 -2.27
N LEU A 60 -0.30 -7.96 -2.54
CA LEU A 60 0.56 -8.77 -1.68
C LEU A 60 0.62 -8.19 -0.27
N LEU A 61 0.69 -6.86 -0.13
CA LEU A 61 0.65 -6.18 1.15
C LEU A 61 -0.69 -6.39 1.88
N ILE A 62 -1.82 -6.26 1.17
CA ILE A 62 -3.15 -6.50 1.74
C ILE A 62 -3.27 -7.97 2.17
N GLU A 63 -2.89 -8.92 1.33
CA GLU A 63 -2.97 -10.35 1.65
C GLU A 63 -2.09 -10.71 2.86
N THR A 64 -0.85 -10.23 2.87
CA THR A 64 0.13 -10.54 3.92
C THR A 64 -0.26 -9.94 5.27
N HIS A 65 -0.77 -8.70 5.29
CA HIS A 65 -1.02 -7.99 6.53
C HIS A 65 -2.48 -8.04 7.00
N LEU A 66 -3.42 -8.12 6.07
CA LEU A 66 -4.85 -8.05 6.39
C LEU A 66 -5.54 -9.39 6.32
N LYS A 67 -4.87 -10.54 6.09
CA LYS A 67 -5.44 -11.91 6.16
C LYS A 67 -6.91 -12.02 5.70
N CYS A 68 -7.28 -11.29 4.65
CA CYS A 68 -8.68 -11.08 4.29
C CYS A 68 -9.24 -12.32 3.57
N PRO A 69 -10.54 -12.61 3.72
CA PRO A 69 -11.20 -13.55 2.83
C PRO A 69 -11.01 -13.14 1.36
N ILE A 70 -10.93 -14.12 0.47
CA ILE A 70 -10.62 -13.91 -0.96
C ILE A 70 -11.62 -12.96 -1.63
N GLU A 71 -12.89 -12.95 -1.21
CA GLU A 71 -13.94 -12.08 -1.73
C GLU A 71 -13.73 -10.61 -1.36
N SER A 72 -13.26 -10.36 -0.12
CA SER A 72 -12.90 -9.01 0.33
C SER A 72 -11.64 -8.53 -0.37
N LEU A 73 -10.67 -9.42 -0.57
CA LEU A 73 -9.45 -9.16 -1.33
C LEU A 73 -9.75 -8.81 -2.80
N GLN A 74 -10.73 -9.47 -3.42
CA GLN A 74 -11.23 -9.14 -4.76
C GLN A 74 -11.85 -7.76 -4.87
N SER A 75 -12.67 -7.39 -3.88
CA SER A 75 -13.28 -6.07 -3.83
C SER A 75 -12.23 -4.97 -3.66
N LEU A 76 -11.24 -5.20 -2.80
CA LEU A 76 -10.11 -4.29 -2.61
C LEU A 76 -9.25 -4.14 -3.86
N PHE A 77 -8.99 -5.24 -4.56
CA PHE A 77 -8.21 -5.19 -5.80
C PHE A 77 -8.86 -4.32 -6.87
N ALA A 78 -10.19 -4.38 -7.01
CA ALA A 78 -10.90 -3.56 -7.97
C ALA A 78 -10.64 -2.06 -7.71
N LEU A 79 -10.65 -1.64 -6.45
CA LEU A 79 -10.36 -0.27 -6.04
C LEU A 79 -8.90 0.11 -6.29
N VAL A 80 -7.94 -0.78 -5.98
CA VAL A 80 -6.52 -0.59 -6.28
C VAL A 80 -6.29 -0.44 -7.79
N TYR A 81 -6.92 -1.29 -8.58
CA TYR A 81 -6.83 -1.26 -10.04
C TYR A 81 -7.42 0.03 -10.61
N GLU A 82 -8.58 0.45 -10.12
CA GLU A 82 -9.18 1.74 -10.49
C GLU A 82 -8.24 2.91 -10.17
N GLN A 83 -7.62 2.92 -8.99
CA GLN A 83 -6.72 4.01 -8.61
C GLN A 83 -5.45 4.06 -9.47
N PHE A 84 -4.78 2.92 -9.70
CA PHE A 84 -3.45 2.91 -10.32
C PHE A 84 -3.45 2.64 -11.82
N VAL A 85 -4.50 2.07 -12.40
CA VAL A 85 -4.56 1.72 -13.82
C VAL A 85 -5.56 2.60 -14.60
N SER A 86 -6.35 3.43 -13.93
CA SER A 86 -7.19 4.43 -14.60
C SER A 86 -6.37 5.53 -15.31
N VAL A 87 -7.07 6.34 -16.11
CA VAL A 87 -6.48 7.50 -16.81
C VAL A 87 -5.89 8.51 -15.82
N GLN A 88 -6.44 8.58 -14.60
CA GLN A 88 -6.04 9.50 -13.55
C GLN A 88 -5.00 8.91 -12.59
N SER A 89 -4.33 7.82 -13.01
CA SER A 89 -3.31 7.16 -12.21
C SER A 89 -2.26 8.16 -11.69
N PRO A 90 -1.86 8.07 -10.41
CA PRO A 90 -0.79 8.90 -9.87
C PRO A 90 0.58 8.58 -10.49
N LEU A 91 0.73 7.42 -11.14
CA LEU A 91 1.94 6.99 -11.82
C LEU A 91 1.89 7.43 -13.29
N GLN A 92 2.64 8.47 -13.65
CA GLN A 92 2.70 9.00 -15.02
C GLN A 92 3.91 8.45 -15.78
N ASP A 93 5.05 8.29 -15.11
CA ASP A 93 6.26 7.70 -15.67
C ASP A 93 6.73 6.47 -14.88
N HIS A 94 7.20 5.44 -15.57
CA HIS A 94 7.76 4.22 -14.97
C HIS A 94 8.93 4.46 -14.00
N THR A 95 9.70 5.54 -14.19
CA THR A 95 10.82 5.90 -13.32
C THR A 95 10.39 6.32 -11.91
N GLU A 96 9.14 6.77 -11.75
CA GLU A 96 8.60 7.18 -10.45
C GLU A 96 8.45 6.00 -9.47
N LEU A 97 8.43 4.75 -9.95
CA LEU A 97 8.36 3.55 -9.11
C LEU A 97 9.47 3.52 -8.05
N CYS A 98 10.67 3.99 -8.39
CA CYS A 98 11.83 3.93 -7.50
C CYS A 98 12.03 5.20 -6.67
N SER A 99 11.34 6.29 -7.01
CA SER A 99 11.60 7.62 -6.43
C SER A 99 10.43 8.17 -5.62
N ARG A 100 9.31 7.45 -5.55
CA ARG A 100 8.07 7.95 -4.96
C ARG A 100 7.36 6.88 -4.15
N ILE A 101 6.80 7.30 -3.02
CA ILE A 101 5.89 6.49 -2.22
C ILE A 101 4.48 6.67 -2.78
N PHE A 102 3.83 5.57 -3.12
CA PHE A 102 2.45 5.55 -3.56
C PHE A 102 1.52 5.17 -2.40
N THR A 103 0.45 5.93 -2.22
CA THR A 103 -0.53 5.69 -1.16
C THR A 103 -1.86 5.29 -1.76
N PHE A 104 -2.39 4.16 -1.32
CA PHE A 104 -3.74 3.69 -1.63
C PHE A 104 -4.65 3.98 -0.43
N THR A 105 -5.74 4.69 -0.67
CA THR A 105 -6.75 5.00 0.34
C THR A 105 -8.12 4.67 -0.22
N ALA A 106 -8.84 3.77 0.45
CA ALA A 106 -10.15 3.35 0.01
C ALA A 106 -11.14 3.30 1.17
N THR A 107 -12.39 3.63 0.86
CA THR A 107 -13.52 3.39 1.75
C THR A 107 -13.99 1.96 1.60
N LEU A 108 -13.98 1.21 2.70
CA LEU A 108 -14.44 -0.17 2.72
C LEU A 108 -15.97 -0.24 2.81
N SER A 109 -16.55 -1.28 2.23
CA SER A 109 -17.93 -1.66 2.52
C SER A 109 -18.06 -2.11 3.97
N ASN A 110 -19.28 -2.07 4.53
CA ASN A 110 -19.53 -2.56 5.90
C ASN A 110 -19.07 -4.00 6.09
N THR A 111 -19.21 -4.85 5.07
CA THR A 111 -18.72 -6.24 5.11
C THR A 111 -17.20 -6.29 5.24
N GLY A 112 -16.46 -5.54 4.41
CA GLY A 112 -14.99 -5.49 4.48
C GLY A 112 -14.49 -4.86 5.78
N ALA A 113 -15.16 -3.81 6.26
CA ALA A 113 -14.84 -3.19 7.55
C ALA A 113 -15.07 -4.14 8.74
N ASN A 114 -16.15 -4.92 8.71
CA ASN A 114 -16.44 -5.91 9.75
C ASN A 114 -15.39 -7.04 9.77
N GLU A 115 -14.93 -7.53 8.61
CA GLU A 115 -13.87 -8.54 8.57
C GLU A 115 -12.54 -7.99 9.10
N LEU A 116 -12.18 -6.75 8.75
CA LEU A 116 -10.99 -6.10 9.32
C LEU A 116 -11.12 -5.83 10.82
N SER A 117 -12.32 -5.52 11.32
CA SER A 117 -12.54 -5.26 12.75
C SER A 117 -12.34 -6.49 13.63
N LYS A 118 -12.45 -7.70 13.05
CA LYS A 118 -12.18 -8.96 13.76
C LYS A 118 -10.69 -9.27 13.87
N MET A 119 -9.85 -8.55 13.12
CA MET A 119 -8.42 -8.79 13.12
C MET A 119 -7.76 -8.01 14.24
N ASP A 120 -6.81 -8.66 14.90
CA ASP A 120 -5.92 -7.96 15.82
C ASP A 120 -5.14 -6.91 15.03
N PRO A 121 -5.30 -5.62 15.34
CA PRO A 121 -4.59 -4.59 14.61
C PRO A 121 -3.09 -4.76 14.84
N SER A 122 -2.34 -4.82 13.73
CA SER A 122 -0.88 -4.92 13.77
C SER A 122 -0.24 -3.70 14.43
N THR A 123 -0.92 -2.55 14.38
CA THR A 123 -0.50 -1.29 14.97
C THR A 123 -1.70 -0.57 15.58
N TRP A 124 -1.57 -0.13 16.82
CA TRP A 124 -2.48 0.80 17.49
C TRP A 124 -1.93 2.22 17.44
N ARG A 125 -2.80 3.20 17.24
CA ARG A 125 -2.45 4.62 17.28
C ARG A 125 -3.39 5.36 18.22
N ALA A 126 -2.84 6.02 19.24
CA ALA A 126 -3.54 6.97 20.08
C ALA A 126 -3.03 8.38 19.78
N SER A 127 -3.91 9.35 19.54
CA SER A 127 -3.53 10.74 19.35
C SER A 127 -4.26 11.62 20.36
N LEU A 128 -3.50 12.39 21.14
CA LEU A 128 -4.01 13.40 22.06
C LEU A 128 -3.62 14.78 21.53
N SER A 129 -4.62 15.62 21.27
CA SER A 129 -4.39 17.00 20.80
C SER A 129 -5.00 18.01 21.76
N SER A 130 -4.24 19.04 22.10
CA SER A 130 -4.66 20.20 22.87
C SER A 130 -4.58 21.46 22.00
N HIS A 131 -5.68 22.21 21.95
CA HIS A 131 -5.85 23.36 21.08
C HIS A 131 -6.09 24.61 21.92
N THR A 132 -5.32 25.65 21.65
CA THR A 132 -5.51 27.00 22.16
C THR A 132 -5.57 27.99 20.99
N ALA A 133 -6.02 29.22 21.24
CA ALA A 133 -6.08 30.25 20.19
C ALA A 133 -4.71 30.54 19.53
N ALA A 134 -3.61 30.37 20.28
CA ALA A 134 -2.26 30.68 19.83
C ALA A 134 -1.41 29.44 19.47
N ALA A 135 -1.81 28.24 19.90
CA ALA A 135 -1.00 27.03 19.71
C ALA A 135 -1.85 25.76 19.65
N MET A 136 -1.34 24.77 18.90
CA MET A 136 -1.86 23.41 18.85
C MET A 136 -0.71 22.45 19.17
N LEU A 137 -0.91 21.59 20.17
CA LEU A 137 0.01 20.51 20.53
C LEU A 137 -0.67 19.18 20.25
N THR A 138 -0.02 18.28 19.53
CA THR A 138 -0.50 16.94 19.25
C THR A 138 0.57 15.91 19.59
N THR A 139 0.27 15.01 20.51
CA THR A 139 1.09 13.84 20.80
C THR A 139 0.40 12.61 20.23
N THR A 140 1.09 11.90 19.33
CA THR A 140 0.63 10.64 18.77
C THR A 140 1.54 9.52 19.25
N THR A 141 0.97 8.50 19.87
CA THR A 141 1.65 7.28 20.28
C THR A 141 1.20 6.13 19.40
N TYR A 142 2.17 5.37 18.89
CA TYR A 142 1.99 4.15 18.11
C TYR A 142 2.50 2.96 18.92
N TYR A 143 1.71 1.88 18.95
CA TYR A 143 2.13 0.57 19.47
C TYR A 143 2.05 -0.43 18.33
N SER A 144 3.08 -1.25 18.10
CA SER A 144 3.10 -2.22 17.01
C SER A 144 3.80 -3.51 17.41
N LYS A 145 3.38 -4.63 16.83
CA LYS A 145 4.07 -5.93 16.99
C LYS A 145 5.36 -6.00 16.17
N MET A 146 5.52 -5.14 15.17
CA MET A 146 6.76 -5.01 14.41
C MET A 146 7.37 -3.63 14.65
N PRO A 147 8.70 -3.50 14.67
CA PRO A 147 9.34 -2.22 14.92
C PRO A 147 9.07 -1.26 13.74
N ILE A 148 8.47 -0.10 14.05
CA ILE A 148 8.16 0.94 13.04
C ILE A 148 9.45 1.66 12.58
N PHE A 149 10.44 1.76 13.47
CA PHE A 149 11.79 2.24 13.17
C PHE A 149 12.80 1.13 13.47
N PRO A 150 13.98 1.13 12.80
CA PRO A 150 15.04 0.18 13.11
C PRO A 150 15.30 0.11 14.61
N THR A 151 15.24 -1.09 15.18
CA THR A 151 15.55 -1.29 16.60
C THR A 151 17.02 -1.00 16.84
N ASN A 152 17.34 -0.46 18.02
CA ASN A 152 18.73 -0.25 18.42
C ASN A 152 19.52 -1.57 18.29
N ILE A 153 20.63 -1.54 17.56
CA ILE A 153 21.50 -2.72 17.30
C ILE A 153 22.26 -3.17 18.55
N TYR A 154 22.21 -2.40 19.63
CA TYR A 154 22.77 -2.76 20.92
C TYR A 154 21.66 -3.31 21.82
N PRO A 155 21.57 -4.64 22.01
CA PRO A 155 20.60 -5.22 22.92
C PRO A 155 20.87 -4.71 24.34
N THR A 156 19.87 -4.08 24.95
CA THR A 156 19.91 -3.72 26.37
C THR A 156 19.39 -4.92 27.14
N ASP A 157 20.33 -5.73 27.62
CA ASP A 157 20.22 -6.78 28.64
C ASP A 157 19.41 -8.05 28.35
N ALA A 158 20.17 -9.14 28.21
CA ALA A 158 20.13 -10.33 29.06
C ALA A 158 18.78 -10.71 29.69
N ASP A 159 17.90 -11.36 28.92
CA ASP A 159 16.96 -12.37 29.43
C ASP A 159 16.56 -13.30 28.29
N ALA A 160 17.47 -14.19 27.94
CA ALA A 160 17.40 -15.07 26.77
C ALA A 160 16.36 -16.21 26.86
N ASN A 161 15.41 -16.20 27.81
CA ASN A 161 14.60 -17.39 28.10
C ASN A 161 13.11 -17.16 28.41
N VAL A 162 12.50 -16.07 27.92
CA VAL A 162 11.04 -16.02 27.87
C VAL A 162 10.61 -15.46 26.51
N GLU A 163 9.92 -16.28 25.71
CA GLU A 163 9.14 -15.83 24.54
C GLU A 163 8.00 -14.92 25.01
N LYS A 164 8.32 -13.69 25.44
CA LYS A 164 7.32 -12.66 25.70
C LYS A 164 6.97 -12.00 24.38
N GLU A 165 5.68 -11.81 24.14
CA GLU A 165 5.20 -11.00 23.01
C GLU A 165 5.81 -9.59 23.13
N ILE A 166 6.68 -9.23 22.20
CA ILE A 166 7.36 -7.93 22.17
C ILE A 166 6.43 -6.92 21.48
N VAL A 167 6.14 -5.82 22.16
CA VAL A 167 5.39 -4.70 21.58
C VAL A 167 6.30 -3.46 21.54
N HIS A 168 6.43 -2.87 20.36
CA HIS A 168 7.22 -1.66 20.12
C HIS A 168 6.34 -0.42 20.29
N GLY A 169 6.76 0.50 21.16
CA GLY A 169 6.06 1.77 21.40
C GLY A 169 6.88 2.96 20.90
N ILE A 170 6.26 3.87 20.14
CA ILE A 170 6.87 5.12 19.68
C ILE A 170 5.89 6.27 19.90
N SER A 171 6.36 7.36 20.49
CA SER A 171 5.59 8.60 20.64
C SER A 171 6.23 9.73 19.84
N ALA A 172 5.42 10.44 19.06
CA ALA A 172 5.79 11.64 18.34
C ALA A 172 4.96 12.82 18.85
N THR A 173 5.62 13.91 19.21
CA THR A 173 4.96 15.15 19.61
C THR A 173 5.20 16.21 18.54
N SER A 174 4.13 16.86 18.11
CA SER A 174 4.14 17.96 17.14
C SER A 174 3.46 19.17 17.75
N SER A 175 4.03 20.36 17.52
CA SER A 175 3.48 21.62 17.98
C SER A 175 3.44 22.62 16.83
N SER A 176 2.36 23.38 16.74
CA SER A 176 2.28 24.57 15.89
C SER A 176 1.90 25.78 16.72
N ILE A 177 2.51 26.92 16.42
CA ILE A 177 2.30 28.18 17.12
C ILE A 177 1.95 29.23 16.07
N LYS A 178 0.85 29.96 16.29
CA LYS A 178 0.46 31.09 15.45
C LYS A 178 1.04 32.36 16.05
N PHE A 179 2.01 32.96 15.37
CA PHE A 179 2.49 34.29 15.71
C PHE A 179 1.59 35.35 15.07
N LYS A 180 1.09 36.29 15.87
CA LYS A 180 0.40 37.48 15.36
C LYS A 180 1.46 38.36 14.69
N LYS A 181 1.32 38.67 13.39
CA LYS A 181 2.14 39.72 12.76
C LYS A 181 1.84 41.04 13.48
N MET A 182 2.87 41.67 14.04
CA MET A 182 2.81 43.06 14.54
C MET A 182 2.63 44.02 13.37
#